data_AF-A0ABD7ZNJ9-F1
#
_entry.id   AF-A0ABD7ZNJ9-F1
#
_cell.length_a   1.000
_cell.length_b   1.000
_cell.length_c   1.000
_cell.angle_alpha   90.00
_cell.angle_beta   90.00
_cell.angle_gamma   90.00
#
_symmetry.space_group_name_H-M   'P 1'
#
loop_
_entity.id
_entity.type
_entity.pdbx_description
1 polymer ?
#
loop_
_entity_poly.entity_id
_entity_poly.type
_entity_poly.pdbx_seq_one_letter_code
_entity_poly.pdbx_strand_id
1 'polypeptide(L)'
;MSRKKVGSPPKYSEELLLAKLDEFLLKNPIERLNPNSLSEFTGIPRHVWMRRMGKQINNLKEPNLKFFGEKKEDVIFPNIKELVEKNWNNKNQLIKDLLVFETVIKELYQEASDSEKYKSEKEKLALRIKNLEKELRIAKSDVEYYKQEIYKVSIKSKMNSERINNNLENVLDINPKKKDSIEKATSGEFDRYFKGLFEQGID
;
A
#
# COMPACT_ATOMS: atom_id res chain seq x y z
N MET A 1 -8.64 21.12 12.56
CA MET A 1 -7.80 20.62 11.45
C MET A 1 -7.06 21.80 10.82
N SER A 2 -5.74 21.89 11.00
CA SER A 2 -4.94 22.98 10.44
C SER A 2 -4.66 22.73 8.96
N ARG A 3 -5.15 23.61 8.08
CA ARG A 3 -4.83 23.59 6.65
C ARG A 3 -3.38 24.03 6.49
N LYS A 4 -2.49 23.12 6.07
CA LYS A 4 -1.10 23.47 5.73
C LYS A 4 -1.12 24.56 4.64
N LYS A 5 -0.57 25.73 4.96
CA LYS A 5 -0.33 26.80 3.98
C LYS A 5 0.58 26.24 2.88
N VAL A 6 0.03 26.06 1.69
CA VAL A 6 0.81 25.71 0.50
C VAL A 6 1.68 26.92 0.18
N GLY A 7 3.00 26.74 0.28
CA GLY A 7 3.97 27.80 0.00
C GLY A 7 3.90 28.24 -1.45
N SER A 8 4.47 29.42 -1.74
CA SER A 8 4.59 29.95 -3.10
C SER A 8 5.24 28.92 -4.05
N PRO A 9 4.79 28.81 -5.32
CA PRO A 9 5.39 27.92 -6.30
C PRO A 9 6.91 28.14 -6.40
N PRO A 10 7.69 27.07 -6.55
CA PRO A 10 9.14 27.18 -6.63
C PRO A 10 9.54 27.99 -7.88
N LYS A 11 10.35 29.03 -7.68
CA LYS A 11 10.84 29.94 -8.74
C LYS A 11 11.52 29.21 -9.92
N TYR A 12 12.12 28.05 -9.66
CA TYR A 12 12.75 27.21 -10.69
C TYR A 12 11.95 25.91 -10.78
N SER A 13 11.48 25.50 -11.96
CA SER A 13 10.87 24.17 -12.12
C SER A 13 11.96 23.10 -12.19
N GLU A 14 11.59 21.83 -11.97
CA GLU A 14 12.52 20.72 -12.12
C GLU A 14 12.94 20.53 -13.58
N GLU A 15 11.98 20.65 -14.50
CA GLU A 15 12.20 20.63 -15.96
C GLU A 15 13.23 21.67 -16.41
N LEU A 16 13.16 22.90 -15.85
CA LEU A 16 14.13 23.95 -16.14
C LEU A 16 15.53 23.58 -15.66
N LEU A 17 15.65 22.97 -14.48
CA LEU A 17 16.94 22.56 -13.92
C LEU A 17 17.54 21.40 -14.72
N LEU A 18 16.74 20.46 -15.19
CA LEU A 18 17.17 19.37 -16.08
C LEU A 18 17.66 19.92 -17.42
N ALA A 19 16.87 20.75 -18.10
CA ALA A 19 17.26 21.35 -19.36
C ALA A 19 18.58 22.14 -19.27
N LYS A 20 18.79 22.87 -18.16
CA LYS A 20 20.03 23.62 -17.92
C LYS A 20 21.22 22.73 -17.57
N LEU A 21 20.99 21.60 -16.90
CA LEU A 21 22.01 20.59 -16.66
C LEU A 21 22.46 19.93 -17.96
N ASP A 22 21.53 19.58 -18.85
CA ASP A 22 21.82 19.03 -20.17
C ASP A 22 22.62 20.03 -21.02
N GLU A 23 22.21 21.31 -21.01
CA GLU A 23 22.94 22.38 -21.70
C GLU A 23 24.39 22.52 -21.22
N PHE A 24 24.62 22.36 -19.90
CA PHE A 24 25.96 22.39 -19.33
C PHE A 24 26.80 21.20 -19.81
N LEU A 25 26.24 19.98 -19.80
CA LEU A 25 26.92 18.75 -20.19
C LEU A 25 27.27 18.69 -21.68
N LEU A 26 26.49 19.36 -22.54
CA LEU A 26 26.81 19.49 -23.96
C LEU A 26 28.04 20.37 -24.22
N LYS A 27 28.32 21.33 -23.33
CA LYS A 27 29.38 22.35 -23.52
C LYS A 27 30.60 22.13 -22.64
N ASN A 28 30.51 21.26 -21.63
CA ASN A 28 31.56 21.07 -20.63
C ASN A 28 31.76 19.58 -20.31
N PRO A 29 33.00 19.15 -20.03
CA PRO A 29 33.29 17.80 -19.61
C PRO A 29 32.72 17.50 -18.21
N ILE A 30 32.38 16.23 -17.96
CA ILE A 30 31.67 15.80 -16.75
C ILE A 30 32.47 16.00 -15.46
N GLU A 31 33.80 16.00 -15.54
CA GLU A 31 34.71 16.25 -14.41
C GLU A 31 34.53 17.67 -13.84
N ARG A 32 34.10 18.63 -14.69
CA ARG A 32 33.82 20.00 -14.27
C ARG A 32 32.45 20.15 -13.63
N LEU A 33 31.53 19.20 -13.84
CA LEU A 33 30.17 19.27 -13.29
C LEU A 33 30.24 19.45 -11.77
N ASN A 34 29.67 20.49 -11.20
CA ASN A 34 29.47 20.63 -9.75
C ASN A 34 28.52 21.81 -9.49
N PRO A 35 27.91 21.92 -8.30
CA PRO A 35 26.95 23.00 -8.03
C PRO A 35 27.50 24.42 -8.22
N ASN A 36 28.81 24.64 -8.10
CA ASN A 36 29.41 25.97 -8.33
C ASN A 36 29.49 26.26 -9.83
N SER A 37 30.06 25.34 -10.62
CA SER A 37 30.15 25.47 -12.08
C SER A 37 28.78 25.64 -12.74
N LEU A 38 27.75 24.96 -12.24
CA LEU A 38 26.37 25.13 -12.71
C LEU A 38 25.81 26.49 -12.32
N SER A 39 26.12 26.99 -11.12
CA SER A 39 25.70 28.33 -10.69
C SER A 39 26.33 29.42 -11.54
N GLU A 40 27.60 29.27 -11.90
CA GLU A 40 28.33 30.19 -12.78
C GLU A 40 27.78 30.14 -14.23
N PHE A 41 27.52 28.94 -14.76
CA PHE A 41 27.03 28.76 -16.12
C PHE A 41 25.56 29.20 -16.31
N THR A 42 24.70 28.96 -15.31
CA THR A 42 23.23 29.14 -15.45
C THR A 42 22.70 30.39 -14.75
N GLY A 43 23.48 31.02 -13.87
CA GLY A 43 23.01 32.08 -12.98
C GLY A 43 22.04 31.61 -11.88
N ILE A 44 21.74 30.32 -11.80
CA ILE A 44 20.85 29.75 -10.78
C ILE A 44 21.68 29.48 -9.51
N PRO A 45 21.25 29.98 -8.33
CA PRO A 45 22.07 29.87 -7.13
C PRO A 45 22.47 28.44 -6.77
N ARG A 46 23.74 28.25 -6.39
CA ARG A 46 24.33 26.97 -5.93
C ARG A 46 23.43 26.17 -4.99
N HIS A 47 22.77 26.83 -4.02
CA HIS A 47 21.92 26.15 -3.03
C HIS A 47 20.69 25.48 -3.67
N VAL A 48 20.19 26.00 -4.80
CA VAL A 48 19.11 25.39 -5.58
C VAL A 48 19.60 24.09 -6.20
N TRP A 49 20.75 24.11 -6.85
CA TRP A 49 21.39 22.93 -7.43
C TRP A 49 21.67 21.85 -6.39
N MET A 50 22.25 22.23 -5.24
CA MET A 50 22.51 21.27 -4.16
C MET A 50 21.23 20.63 -3.62
N ARG A 51 20.22 21.46 -3.31
CA ARG A 51 19.00 20.97 -2.65
C ARG A 51 18.13 20.13 -3.58
N ARG A 52 18.10 20.47 -4.87
CA ARG A 52 17.15 19.87 -5.82
C ARG A 52 17.78 18.85 -6.76
N MET A 53 18.99 19.12 -7.22
CA MET A 53 19.69 18.28 -8.21
C MET A 53 20.94 17.61 -7.63
N GLY A 54 21.26 17.81 -6.34
CA GLY A 54 22.51 17.33 -5.74
C GLY A 54 22.69 15.81 -5.86
N LYS A 55 21.60 15.05 -5.71
CA LYS A 55 21.62 13.59 -5.92
C LYS A 55 21.94 13.23 -7.39
N GLN A 56 21.29 13.89 -8.35
CA GLN A 56 21.52 13.64 -9.78
C GLN A 56 22.94 14.04 -10.18
N ILE A 57 23.43 15.20 -9.73
CA ILE A 57 24.82 15.66 -9.98
C ILE A 57 25.83 14.65 -9.44
N ASN A 58 25.61 14.13 -8.23
CA ASN A 58 26.50 13.12 -7.64
C ASN A 58 26.43 11.79 -8.40
N ASN A 59 25.24 11.34 -8.78
CA ASN A 59 25.06 10.12 -9.57
C ASN A 59 25.68 10.22 -10.97
N LEU A 60 25.71 11.41 -11.57
CA LEU A 60 26.36 11.64 -12.86
C LEU A 60 27.89 11.56 -12.75
N LYS A 61 28.48 12.05 -11.65
CA LYS A 61 29.92 11.97 -11.40
C LYS A 61 30.41 10.58 -11.09
N GLU A 62 29.69 9.92 -10.20
CA GLU A 62 30.01 8.59 -9.70
C GLU A 62 28.73 7.77 -9.80
N PRO A 63 28.49 7.15 -10.97
CA PRO A 63 27.34 6.28 -11.11
C PRO A 63 27.45 5.17 -10.08
N ASN A 64 26.58 5.22 -9.07
CA ASN A 64 26.48 4.16 -8.07
C ASN A 64 26.10 2.87 -8.81
N LEU A 65 27.06 1.94 -8.95
CA LEU A 65 26.89 0.59 -9.53
C LEU A 65 25.98 -0.33 -8.68
N LYS A 66 25.04 0.24 -7.93
CA LYS A 66 24.10 -0.54 -7.12
C LYS A 66 22.94 -0.96 -8.03
N PHE A 67 22.86 -2.28 -8.24
CA PHE A 67 21.88 -3.05 -9.01
C PHE A 67 22.18 -3.27 -10.49
N PHE A 68 23.07 -4.23 -10.75
CA PHE A 68 22.77 -5.24 -11.76
C PHE A 68 22.64 -6.57 -11.01
N GLY A 69 21.49 -7.24 -11.13
CA GLY A 69 21.20 -8.51 -10.48
C GLY A 69 22.08 -9.67 -11.00
N GLU A 70 21.82 -10.88 -10.50
CA GLU A 70 22.61 -12.10 -10.76
C GLU A 70 22.63 -12.55 -12.24
N LYS A 71 21.82 -11.96 -13.12
CA LYS A 71 21.84 -12.25 -14.57
C LYS A 71 22.74 -11.26 -15.32
N LYS A 72 24.06 -11.36 -15.09
CA LYS A 72 25.05 -10.60 -15.87
C LYS A 72 25.27 -11.15 -17.28
N GLU A 73 24.84 -12.37 -17.55
CA GLU A 73 25.27 -13.12 -18.74
C GLU A 73 24.36 -12.91 -19.97
N ASP A 74 23.13 -12.43 -19.78
CA ASP A 74 22.16 -12.29 -20.89
C ASP A 74 22.09 -10.87 -21.50
N VAL A 75 22.71 -9.87 -20.86
CA VAL A 75 22.64 -8.48 -21.31
C VAL A 75 23.94 -8.07 -22.00
N ILE A 76 23.99 -8.30 -23.32
CA ILE A 76 25.09 -7.83 -24.17
C ILE A 76 24.88 -6.34 -24.44
N PHE A 77 25.56 -5.49 -23.68
CA PHE A 77 25.65 -4.07 -24.02
C PHE A 77 26.67 -3.89 -25.17
N PRO A 78 26.32 -3.17 -26.25
CA PRO A 78 27.29 -2.86 -27.28
C PRO A 78 28.42 -2.01 -26.69
N ASN A 79 29.66 -2.31 -27.08
CA ASN A 79 30.82 -1.55 -26.63
C ASN A 79 30.78 -0.14 -27.23
N ILE A 80 30.62 0.88 -26.39
CA ILE A 80 30.53 2.28 -26.81
C ILE A 80 31.74 2.69 -27.65
N LYS A 81 32.93 2.18 -27.32
CA LYS A 81 34.16 2.47 -28.08
C LYS A 81 34.10 1.91 -29.50
N GLU A 82 33.70 0.65 -29.65
CA GLU A 82 33.51 0.02 -30.97
C GLU A 82 32.43 0.71 -31.79
N LEU A 83 31.37 1.18 -31.13
CA LEU A 83 30.26 1.88 -31.77
C LEU A 83 30.66 3.25 -32.31
N VAL A 84 31.51 3.97 -31.57
CA VAL A 84 32.09 5.25 -32.01
C VAL A 84 33.11 5.02 -33.12
N GLU A 85 34.00 4.03 -32.99
CA GLU A 85 35.02 3.71 -34.00
C GLU A 85 34.39 3.27 -35.32
N LYS A 86 33.35 2.43 -35.28
CA LYS A 86 32.59 1.96 -36.45
C LYS A 86 31.89 3.09 -37.20
N ASN A 87 31.38 4.10 -36.48
CA ASN A 87 30.56 5.16 -37.05
C ASN A 87 31.27 6.52 -37.12
N TRP A 88 32.59 6.57 -36.91
CA TRP A 88 33.37 7.82 -36.84
C TRP A 88 33.15 8.74 -38.05
N ASN A 89 33.07 8.17 -39.24
CA ASN A 89 32.86 8.90 -40.50
C ASN A 89 31.38 9.11 -40.85
N ASN A 90 30.44 8.56 -40.09
CA ASN A 90 29.00 8.64 -40.34
C ASN A 90 28.23 9.02 -39.07
N LYS A 91 28.19 10.33 -38.82
CA LYS A 91 27.52 10.94 -37.67
C LYS A 91 26.03 10.57 -37.58
N ASN A 92 25.33 10.46 -38.70
CA ASN A 92 23.91 10.12 -38.70
C ASN A 92 23.68 8.67 -38.24
N GLN A 93 24.55 7.76 -38.64
CA GLN A 93 24.51 6.37 -38.17
C GLN A 93 24.88 6.27 -36.68
N LEU A 94 25.87 7.03 -36.23
CA LEU A 94 26.23 7.10 -34.81
C LEU A 94 25.05 7.58 -33.95
N ILE A 95 24.34 8.64 -34.37
CA ILE A 95 23.15 9.14 -33.66
C ILE A 95 22.06 8.07 -33.61
N LYS A 96 21.81 7.36 -34.71
CA LYS A 96 20.82 6.29 -34.76
C LYS A 96 21.17 5.14 -33.81
N ASP A 97 22.42 4.75 -33.76
CA ASP A 97 22.88 3.67 -32.88
C ASP A 97 22.85 4.10 -31.40
N LEU A 98 23.16 5.36 -31.09
CA LEU A 98 23.04 5.92 -29.73
C LEU A 98 21.59 6.09 -29.27
N LEU A 99 20.65 6.36 -30.17
CA LEU A 99 19.22 6.41 -29.84
C LEU A 99 18.71 5.06 -29.29
N VAL A 100 19.25 3.93 -29.76
CA VAL A 100 18.92 2.62 -29.23
C VAL A 100 19.31 2.51 -27.75
N PHE A 101 20.49 3.03 -27.37
CA PHE A 101 20.89 3.10 -25.96
C PHE A 101 19.98 3.99 -25.14
N GLU A 102 19.62 5.16 -25.66
CA GLU A 102 18.70 6.07 -24.96
C GLU A 102 17.35 5.41 -24.69
N THR A 103 16.80 4.69 -25.67
CA THR A 103 15.55 3.94 -25.52
C THR A 103 15.68 2.85 -24.46
N VAL A 104 16.72 2.00 -24.52
CA VAL A 104 16.93 0.92 -23.54
C VAL A 104 17.10 1.49 -22.13
N ILE A 105 17.84 2.59 -21.97
CA ILE A 105 18.02 3.24 -20.67
C ILE A 105 16.68 3.79 -20.14
N LYS A 106 15.86 4.41 -20.99
CA LYS A 106 14.53 4.90 -20.60
C LYS A 106 13.60 3.76 -20.18
N GLU A 107 13.60 2.65 -20.92
CA GLU A 107 12.80 1.47 -20.61
C GLU A 107 13.23 0.84 -19.28
N LEU A 108 14.54 0.64 -19.09
CA LEU A 108 15.08 0.12 -17.82
C LEU A 108 14.77 1.03 -16.64
N TYR A 109 14.84 2.35 -16.84
CA TYR A 109 14.48 3.32 -15.79
C TYR A 109 12.99 3.24 -15.45
N GLN A 110 12.13 3.12 -16.46
CA GLN A 110 10.69 2.98 -16.27
C GLN A 110 10.35 1.68 -15.52
N GLU A 111 10.92 0.55 -15.93
CA GLU A 111 10.74 -0.73 -15.24
C GLU A 111 11.23 -0.70 -13.79
N ALA A 112 12.39 -0.07 -13.54
CA ALA A 112 12.91 0.10 -12.19
C ALA A 112 11.98 0.95 -11.32
N SER A 113 11.44 2.05 -11.87
CA SER A 113 10.47 2.92 -11.19
C SER A 113 9.19 2.17 -10.86
N ASP A 114 8.66 1.38 -11.79
CA ASP A 114 7.45 0.60 -11.57
C ASP A 114 7.68 -0.55 -10.58
N SER A 115 8.83 -1.22 -10.64
CA SER A 115 9.25 -2.21 -9.63
C SER A 115 9.31 -1.61 -8.22
N GLU A 116 9.81 -0.38 -8.07
CA GLU A 116 9.84 0.30 -6.77
C GLU A 116 8.44 0.59 -6.24
N LYS A 117 7.49 0.97 -7.11
CA LYS A 117 6.07 1.11 -6.73
C LYS A 117 5.49 -0.23 -6.28
N TYR A 118 5.69 -1.30 -7.05
CA TYR A 118 5.20 -2.64 -6.70
C TYR A 118 5.76 -3.13 -5.36
N LYS A 119 7.03 -2.83 -5.07
CA LYS A 119 7.64 -3.17 -3.77
C LYS A 119 6.93 -2.45 -2.63
N SER A 120 6.63 -1.16 -2.77
CA SER A 120 5.89 -0.40 -1.76
C SER A 120 4.47 -0.92 -1.56
N GLU A 121 3.77 -1.28 -2.64
CA GLU A 121 2.42 -1.86 -2.56
C GLU A 121 2.44 -3.23 -1.89
N LYS A 122 3.43 -4.07 -2.21
CA LYS A 122 3.61 -5.39 -1.58
C LYS A 122 3.80 -5.26 -0.07
N GLU A 123 4.59 -4.29 0.39
CA GLU A 123 4.77 -4.03 1.83
C GLU A 123 3.47 -3.61 2.51
N LYS A 124 2.68 -2.73 1.87
CA LYS A 124 1.36 -2.33 2.39
C LYS A 124 0.38 -3.50 2.46
N LEU A 125 0.32 -4.32 1.40
CA LEU A 125 -0.54 -5.49 1.35
C LEU A 125 -0.15 -6.53 2.41
N ALA A 126 1.16 -6.77 2.59
CA ALA A 126 1.65 -7.67 3.64
C ALA A 126 1.23 -7.21 5.05
N LEU A 127 1.30 -5.90 5.31
CA LEU A 127 0.84 -5.34 6.58
C LEU A 127 -0.68 -5.49 6.75
N ARG A 128 -1.45 -5.30 5.67
CA ARG A 128 -2.91 -5.48 5.69
C ARG A 128 -3.30 -6.94 5.95
N ILE A 129 -2.63 -7.90 5.31
CA ILE A 129 -2.84 -9.34 5.53
C ILE A 129 -2.61 -9.68 7.01
N LYS A 130 -1.48 -9.24 7.57
CA LYS A 130 -1.16 -9.49 8.99
C LYS A 130 -2.23 -8.96 9.95
N ASN A 131 -2.80 -7.78 9.65
CA ASN A 131 -3.88 -7.21 10.46
C ASN A 131 -5.18 -8.01 10.33
N LEU A 132 -5.56 -8.40 9.10
CA LEU A 132 -6.75 -9.22 8.85
C LEU A 132 -6.64 -10.60 9.49
N GLU A 133 -5.46 -11.22 9.48
CA GLU A 133 -5.21 -12.51 10.17
C GLU A 133 -5.40 -12.39 11.68
N LYS A 134 -5.00 -11.25 12.27
CA LYS A 134 -5.20 -10.99 13.70
C LYS A 134 -6.68 -10.80 14.02
N GLU A 135 -7.40 -9.99 13.24
CA GLU A 135 -8.84 -9.78 13.40
C GLU A 135 -9.61 -11.11 13.25
N LEU A 136 -9.25 -11.92 12.26
CA LEU A 136 -9.87 -13.23 12.03
C LEU A 136 -9.63 -14.19 13.20
N ARG A 137 -8.44 -14.17 13.81
CA ARG A 137 -8.15 -14.96 15.01
C ARG A 137 -9.02 -14.55 16.20
N ILE A 138 -9.18 -13.25 16.41
CA ILE A 138 -10.04 -12.71 17.48
C ILE A 138 -11.49 -13.11 17.22
N ALA A 139 -12.01 -12.86 16.03
CA ALA A 139 -13.38 -13.21 15.68
C ALA A 139 -13.68 -14.71 15.84
N LYS A 140 -12.73 -15.59 15.47
CA LYS A 140 -12.87 -17.04 15.71
C LYS A 140 -12.92 -17.37 17.20
N SER A 141 -12.10 -16.72 18.01
CA SER A 141 -12.10 -16.90 19.47
C SER A 141 -13.44 -16.44 20.07
N ASP A 142 -13.95 -15.30 19.63
CA ASP A 142 -15.22 -14.74 20.11
C ASP A 142 -16.39 -15.66 19.75
N VAL A 143 -16.44 -16.15 18.51
CA VAL A 143 -17.46 -17.11 18.07
C VAL A 143 -17.44 -18.38 18.94
N GLU A 144 -16.27 -18.92 19.24
CA GLU A 144 -16.15 -20.11 20.08
C GLU A 144 -16.58 -19.82 21.52
N TYR A 145 -16.16 -18.68 22.06
CA TYR A 145 -16.58 -18.21 23.40
C TYR A 145 -18.11 -18.08 23.49
N TYR A 146 -18.74 -17.37 22.55
CA TYR A 146 -20.20 -17.19 22.56
C TYR A 146 -20.96 -18.49 22.35
N LYS A 147 -20.46 -19.41 21.52
CA LYS A 147 -21.04 -20.76 21.39
C LYS A 147 -21.04 -21.50 22.73
N GLN A 148 -19.94 -21.44 23.47
CA GLN A 148 -19.84 -22.07 24.78
C GLN A 148 -20.77 -21.41 25.80
N GLU A 149 -20.87 -20.08 25.82
CA GLU A 149 -21.79 -19.37 26.70
C GLU A 149 -23.26 -19.69 26.38
N ILE A 150 -23.66 -19.68 25.11
CA ILE A 150 -25.00 -20.11 24.69
C ILE A 150 -25.27 -21.55 25.13
N TYR A 151 -24.30 -22.45 24.94
CA TYR A 151 -24.43 -23.83 25.38
C TYR A 151 -24.63 -23.95 26.89
N LYS A 152 -23.82 -23.24 27.70
CA LYS A 152 -23.99 -23.18 29.16
C LYS A 152 -25.36 -22.64 29.55
N VAL A 153 -25.82 -21.55 28.94
CA VAL A 153 -27.15 -20.97 29.19
C VAL A 153 -28.25 -21.97 28.82
N SER A 154 -28.10 -22.69 27.71
CA SER A 154 -29.07 -23.69 27.27
C SER A 154 -29.16 -24.88 28.24
N ILE A 155 -28.03 -25.34 28.79
CA ILE A 155 -28.00 -26.40 29.82
C ILE A 155 -28.63 -25.90 31.12
N LYS A 156 -28.22 -24.72 31.60
CA LYS A 156 -28.77 -24.09 32.80
C LYS A 156 -30.30 -23.91 32.68
N SER A 157 -30.78 -23.59 31.49
CA SER A 157 -32.22 -23.47 31.19
C SER A 157 -32.95 -24.82 31.19
N LYS A 158 -32.25 -25.96 30.99
CA LYS A 158 -32.87 -27.29 31.08
C LYS A 158 -32.91 -27.84 32.51
N MET A 159 -32.00 -27.43 33.40
CA MET A 159 -31.93 -27.93 34.77
C MET A 159 -32.87 -27.14 35.69
N ASN A 160 -33.79 -27.83 36.37
CA ASN A 160 -34.82 -27.17 37.20
C ASN A 160 -34.22 -26.39 38.39
N SER A 161 -33.19 -26.92 39.03
CA SER A 161 -32.49 -26.25 40.14
C SER A 161 -31.79 -24.97 39.69
N GLU A 162 -31.07 -25.02 38.56
CA GLU A 162 -30.37 -23.87 37.99
C GLU A 162 -31.34 -22.79 37.51
N ARG A 163 -32.48 -23.17 36.95
CA ARG A 163 -33.53 -22.21 36.58
C ARG A 163 -34.05 -21.44 37.78
N ILE A 164 -34.35 -22.13 38.87
CA ILE A 164 -34.83 -21.49 40.12
C ILE A 164 -33.75 -20.57 40.70
N ASN A 165 -32.49 -21.00 40.73
CA ASN A 165 -31.37 -20.22 41.26
C ASN A 165 -31.06 -18.96 40.45
N ASN A 166 -31.32 -18.96 39.14
CA ASN A 166 -31.05 -17.84 38.24
C ASN A 166 -32.33 -17.05 37.88
N ASN A 167 -33.45 -17.27 38.57
CA ASN A 167 -34.76 -16.66 38.29
C ASN A 167 -35.21 -16.81 36.82
N LEU A 168 -34.88 -17.93 36.17
CA LEU A 168 -35.25 -18.22 34.79
C LEU A 168 -36.65 -18.84 34.75
N GLU A 169 -37.62 -18.08 34.25
CA GLU A 169 -38.99 -18.55 34.04
C GLU A 169 -39.07 -19.53 32.86
N ASN A 170 -39.87 -20.59 33.01
CA ASN A 170 -40.14 -21.49 31.89
C ASN A 170 -41.22 -20.88 31.00
N VAL A 171 -40.81 -20.32 29.88
CA VAL A 171 -41.70 -19.64 28.95
C VAL A 171 -42.65 -20.62 28.22
N LEU A 172 -42.37 -21.93 28.24
CA LEU A 172 -43.18 -22.95 27.57
C LEU A 172 -43.77 -24.00 28.53
N ASP A 173 -44.01 -23.64 29.80
CA ASP A 173 -44.57 -24.59 30.76
C ASP A 173 -46.04 -24.94 30.42
N ILE A 174 -46.28 -26.20 30.05
CA ILE A 174 -47.62 -26.73 29.78
C ILE A 174 -48.03 -27.58 30.99
N ASN A 175 -48.90 -27.02 31.82
CA ASN A 175 -49.49 -27.70 32.95
C ASN A 175 -50.85 -28.30 32.55
N PRO A 176 -50.96 -29.63 32.37
CA PRO A 176 -52.19 -30.29 31.93
C PRO A 176 -53.32 -30.24 32.97
N LYS A 177 -53.07 -29.74 34.18
CA LYS A 177 -54.11 -29.57 35.22
C LYS A 177 -54.72 -28.17 35.23
N LYS A 178 -54.12 -27.20 34.53
CA LYS A 178 -54.61 -25.82 34.43
C LYS A 178 -55.21 -25.60 33.05
N LYS A 179 -56.52 -25.35 33.00
CA LYS A 179 -57.27 -25.12 31.75
C LYS A 179 -56.63 -24.03 30.89
N ASP A 180 -56.22 -22.92 31.51
CA ASP A 180 -55.57 -21.79 30.83
C ASP A 180 -54.22 -22.16 30.19
N SER A 181 -53.50 -23.12 30.75
CA SER A 181 -52.21 -23.57 30.20
C SER A 181 -52.39 -24.46 28.96
N ILE A 182 -53.44 -25.28 28.96
CA ILE A 182 -53.84 -26.09 27.80
C ILE A 182 -54.32 -25.19 26.66
N GLU A 183 -55.13 -24.17 26.98
CA GLU A 183 -55.63 -23.19 25.99
C GLU A 183 -54.48 -22.39 25.37
N LYS A 184 -53.52 -21.93 26.18
CA LYS A 184 -52.28 -21.30 25.69
C LYS A 184 -51.48 -22.18 24.72
N ALA A 185 -51.39 -23.48 25.00
CA ALA A 185 -50.63 -24.43 24.18
C ALA A 185 -51.34 -24.86 22.88
N THR A 186 -52.67 -24.70 22.80
CA THR A 186 -53.50 -25.23 21.70
C THR A 186 -54.19 -24.15 20.86
N SER A 187 -54.24 -22.91 21.33
CA SER A 187 -55.00 -21.81 20.71
C SER A 187 -54.43 -21.29 19.39
N GLY A 188 -53.20 -21.65 19.00
CA GLY A 188 -52.53 -21.11 17.81
C GLY A 188 -52.20 -19.61 17.88
N GLU A 189 -52.71 -18.89 18.89
CA GLU A 189 -52.49 -17.46 19.16
C GLU A 189 -51.18 -17.21 19.92
N PHE A 190 -50.07 -17.76 19.42
CA PHE A 190 -48.78 -17.74 20.11
C PHE A 190 -48.31 -16.31 20.44
N ASP A 191 -48.47 -15.37 19.50
CA ASP A 191 -48.07 -13.96 19.67
C ASP A 191 -48.85 -13.27 20.80
N ARG A 192 -50.11 -13.66 21.02
CA ARG A 192 -50.95 -13.08 22.07
C ARG A 192 -50.52 -13.55 23.46
N TYR A 193 -50.20 -14.83 23.59
CA TYR A 193 -49.90 -15.46 24.87
C TYR A 193 -48.42 -15.36 25.26
N PHE A 194 -47.52 -15.14 24.30
CA PHE A 194 -46.08 -15.04 24.51
C PHE A 194 -45.49 -13.71 23.99
N LYS A 195 -46.20 -12.60 24.15
CA LYS A 195 -45.76 -11.25 23.72
C LYS A 195 -44.32 -10.90 24.12
N GLY A 196 -43.92 -11.27 25.34
CA GLY A 196 -42.57 -11.01 25.86
C GLY A 196 -41.42 -11.69 25.09
N LEU A 197 -41.71 -12.70 24.24
CA LEU A 197 -40.72 -13.32 23.35
C LEU A 197 -40.47 -12.52 22.07
N PHE A 198 -41.42 -11.65 21.68
CA PHE A 198 -41.40 -10.94 20.40
C PHE A 198 -41.30 -9.42 20.54
N GLU A 199 -41.59 -8.88 21.72
CA GLU A 199 -41.54 -7.45 22.01
C GLU A 199 -40.18 -6.97 22.57
N GLN A 200 -39.18 -7.84 22.71
CA GLN A 200 -37.82 -7.41 23.09
C GLN A 200 -37.05 -6.88 21.87
N GLY A 201 -37.40 -5.66 21.46
CA GLY A 201 -36.61 -4.82 20.56
C GLY A 201 -35.91 -3.70 21.31
N ILE A 202 -34.57 -3.79 21.36
CA ILE A 202 -33.57 -2.71 21.40
C ILE A 202 -33.83 -1.55 22.38
N ASP A 203 -33.15 -1.58 23.52
CA ASP A 203 -32.46 -0.40 24.09
C ASP A 203 -30.94 -0.60 23.95
#